data_AF-A0A522H669-F1
#
_entry.id   AF-A0A522H669-F1
#
_cell.length_a   1.000
_cell.length_b   1.000
_cell.length_c   1.000
_cell.angle_alpha   90.00
_cell.angle_beta   90.00
_cell.angle_gamma   90.00
#
_symmetry.space_group_name_H-M   'P 1'
#
loop_
_entity.id
_entity.type
_entity.pdbx_description
1 polymer ?
#
loop_
_entity_poly.entity_id
_entity_poly.type
_entity_poly.pdbx_seq_one_letter_code
_entity_poly.pdbx_strand_id
1 'polypeptide(L)'
;MNILFLCTGNSCRSILAEATFNHLAPEGWHAMSAGSQPTGQVHPRSLALLERSAIPTEGLSSKSWDNLPETPDIVITVCASAAGETCPAYLGPVLRAHWGVDDPAKATGSEKEINAAFVRAYCVLRTRIEALLASPLDNLRKDPAALKVELERIGSLMP
;
A
#
# COMPACT_ATOMS: atom_id res chain seq x y z
N MET A 1 -11.85 -6.70 -8.31
CA MET A 1 -11.13 -5.43 -8.42
C MET A 1 -9.82 -5.64 -7.71
N ASN A 2 -8.74 -5.64 -8.49
CA ASN A 2 -7.41 -5.98 -8.03
C ASN A 2 -6.60 -4.69 -7.89
N ILE A 3 -6.16 -4.40 -6.67
CA ILE A 3 -5.34 -3.23 -6.36
C ILE A 3 -3.90 -3.68 -6.14
N LEU A 4 -2.95 -3.05 -6.84
CA LEU A 4 -1.54 -3.22 -6.59
C LEU A 4 -1.00 -2.06 -5.75
N PHE A 5 -0.55 -2.35 -4.54
CA PHE A 5 0.29 -1.43 -3.77
C PHE A 5 1.76 -1.61 -4.15
N LEU A 6 2.37 -0.54 -4.65
CA LEU A 6 3.70 -0.60 -5.22
C LEU A 6 4.66 0.32 -4.47
N CYS A 7 5.78 -0.23 -4.01
CA CYS A 7 6.89 0.54 -3.46
C CYS A 7 8.22 0.07 -4.06
N THR A 8 9.35 0.58 -3.56
CA THR A 8 10.67 0.13 -4.05
C THR A 8 10.99 -1.29 -3.57
N GLY A 9 11.00 -1.52 -2.26
CA GLY A 9 11.53 -2.75 -1.67
C GLY A 9 10.54 -3.89 -1.42
N ASN A 10 9.24 -3.63 -1.52
CA ASN A 10 8.16 -4.54 -1.10
C ASN A 10 8.37 -5.20 0.28
N SER A 11 8.88 -4.41 1.23
CA SER A 11 9.27 -4.92 2.54
C SER A 11 8.45 -4.30 3.68
N CYS A 12 8.06 -3.02 3.55
CA CYS A 12 7.33 -2.28 4.59
C CYS A 12 5.97 -1.77 4.11
N ARG A 13 5.94 -0.59 3.48
CA ARG A 13 4.72 0.19 3.17
C ARG A 13 3.69 -0.59 2.34
N SER A 14 4.11 -1.19 1.23
CA SER A 14 3.18 -1.92 0.36
C SER A 14 2.66 -3.21 0.99
N ILE A 15 3.45 -3.86 1.86
CA ILE A 15 3.01 -5.03 2.64
C ILE A 15 1.96 -4.62 3.69
N LEU A 16 2.23 -3.54 4.44
CA LEU A 16 1.27 -3.00 5.39
C LEU A 16 -0.05 -2.64 4.69
N ALA A 17 0.03 -2.06 3.50
CA ALA A 17 -1.14 -1.70 2.70
C ALA A 17 -1.92 -2.92 2.20
N GLU A 18 -1.25 -3.92 1.60
CA GLU A 18 -1.88 -5.16 1.13
C GLU A 18 -2.63 -5.88 2.26
N ALA A 19 -1.95 -6.13 3.37
CA ALA A 19 -2.53 -6.87 4.49
C ALA A 19 -3.71 -6.13 5.12
N THR A 20 -3.56 -4.81 5.34
CA THR A 20 -4.63 -3.98 5.91
C THR A 20 -5.83 -3.89 4.98
N PHE A 21 -5.59 -3.73 3.67
CA PHE A 21 -6.67 -3.67 2.69
C PHE A 21 -7.45 -4.99 2.68
N ASN A 22 -6.77 -6.13 2.53
CA ASN A 22 -7.42 -7.44 2.46
C ASN A 22 -8.16 -7.81 3.75
N HIS A 23 -7.72 -7.33 4.91
CA HIS A 23 -8.42 -7.53 6.18
C HIS A 23 -9.75 -6.77 6.27
N LEU A 24 -9.86 -5.62 5.60
CA LEU A 24 -11.03 -4.73 5.67
C LEU A 24 -11.93 -4.80 4.43
N ALA A 25 -11.41 -5.32 3.32
CA ALA A 25 -12.06 -5.26 2.02
C ALA A 25 -13.35 -6.09 1.98
N PRO A 26 -14.41 -5.58 1.30
CA PRO A 26 -15.57 -6.38 0.98
C PRO A 26 -15.24 -7.42 -0.11
N GLU A 27 -16.15 -8.37 -0.30
CA GLU A 27 -16.04 -9.37 -1.36
C GLU A 27 -15.84 -8.73 -2.75
N GLY A 28 -14.99 -9.34 -3.57
CA GLY A 28 -14.70 -8.88 -4.92
C GLY A 28 -13.66 -7.75 -4.99
N TRP A 29 -13.13 -7.28 -3.86
CA TRP A 29 -11.99 -6.37 -3.78
C TRP A 29 -10.79 -7.07 -3.14
N HIS A 30 -9.66 -7.03 -3.82
CA HIS A 30 -8.45 -7.69 -3.37
C HIS A 30 -7.24 -6.80 -3.62
N ALA A 31 -6.32 -6.78 -2.68
CA ALA A 31 -5.04 -6.13 -2.81
C ALA A 31 -3.91 -7.14 -2.92
N MET A 32 -2.89 -6.75 -3.67
CA MET A 32 -1.60 -7.41 -3.77
C MET A 32 -0.51 -6.33 -3.70
N SER A 33 0.72 -6.73 -3.39
CA SER A 33 1.85 -5.82 -3.37
C SER A 33 3.05 -6.33 -4.14
N ALA A 34 3.88 -5.38 -4.59
CA ALA A 34 5.15 -5.66 -5.25
C ALA A 34 6.17 -4.54 -5.01
N GLY A 35 7.39 -4.81 -5.51
CA GLY A 35 8.55 -3.93 -5.44
C GLY A 35 9.23 -3.80 -6.79
N SER A 36 9.85 -2.65 -7.08
CA SER A 36 10.79 -2.52 -8.22
C SER A 36 12.14 -3.16 -7.99
N GLN A 37 12.54 -3.19 -6.73
CA GLN A 37 13.76 -3.80 -6.25
C GLN A 37 13.39 -4.56 -4.99
N PRO A 38 12.58 -5.63 -5.11
CA PRO A 38 12.09 -6.37 -3.95
C PRO A 38 13.28 -6.86 -3.13
N THR A 39 13.23 -6.64 -1.83
CA THR A 39 14.29 -7.04 -0.89
C THR A 39 14.39 -8.56 -0.71
N GLY A 40 13.36 -9.29 -1.15
CA GLY A 40 13.23 -10.74 -0.99
C GLY A 40 12.69 -11.16 0.38
N GLN A 41 12.56 -10.23 1.33
CA GLN A 41 12.02 -10.50 2.67
C GLN A 41 11.10 -9.38 3.15
N VAL A 42 10.01 -9.76 3.84
CA VAL A 42 9.15 -8.80 4.51
C VAL A 42 9.86 -8.27 5.76
N HIS A 43 9.78 -6.97 6.00
CA HIS A 43 10.45 -6.36 7.15
C HIS A 43 9.84 -6.88 8.47
N PRO A 44 10.64 -7.38 9.42
CA PRO A 44 10.12 -7.97 10.65
C PRO A 44 9.21 -7.04 11.47
N ARG A 45 9.53 -5.73 11.51
CA ARG A 45 8.69 -4.74 12.20
C ARG A 45 7.34 -4.52 11.53
N SER A 46 7.22 -4.75 10.23
CA SER A 46 5.94 -4.68 9.53
C SER A 46 5.06 -5.86 9.92
N LEU A 47 5.62 -7.08 9.95
CA LEU A 47 4.91 -8.29 10.42
C LEU A 47 4.46 -8.12 11.87
N ALA A 48 5.37 -7.71 12.75
CA ALA A 48 5.05 -7.51 14.18
C ALA A 48 3.97 -6.44 14.40
N LEU A 49 3.90 -5.41 13.54
CA LEU A 49 2.86 -4.39 13.63
C LEU A 49 1.50 -4.92 13.17
N LEU A 50 1.46 -5.71 12.09
CA LEU A 50 0.24 -6.36 11.61
C LEU A 50 -0.32 -7.34 12.65
N GLU A 51 0.54 -8.18 13.22
CA GLU A 51 0.17 -9.13 14.27
C GLU A 51 -0.44 -8.42 15.50
N ARG A 52 0.19 -7.34 15.98
CA ARG A 52 -0.35 -6.52 17.08
C ARG A 52 -1.69 -5.86 16.74
N SER A 53 -1.94 -5.65 15.46
CA SER A 53 -3.20 -5.08 14.95
C SER A 53 -4.23 -6.16 14.62
N ALA A 54 -3.96 -7.42 14.96
CA ALA A 54 -4.79 -8.59 14.64
C ALA A 54 -5.06 -8.77 13.13
N ILE A 55 -4.11 -8.36 12.29
CA ILE A 55 -4.17 -8.53 10.84
C ILE A 55 -3.36 -9.78 10.46
N PRO A 56 -3.95 -10.75 9.73
CA PRO A 56 -3.24 -11.93 9.24
C PRO A 56 -2.00 -11.58 8.41
N THR A 57 -0.94 -12.40 8.54
CA THR A 57 0.34 -12.20 7.85
C THR A 57 0.70 -13.36 6.91
N GLU A 58 -0.13 -14.40 6.89
CA GLU A 58 0.07 -15.59 6.08
C GLU A 58 0.07 -15.25 4.58
N GLY A 59 1.05 -15.79 3.85
CA GLY A 59 1.18 -15.59 2.41
C GLY A 59 1.80 -14.25 1.98
N LEU A 60 2.07 -13.33 2.93
CA LEU A 60 2.80 -12.10 2.62
C LEU A 60 4.24 -12.39 2.21
N SER A 61 4.69 -11.78 1.12
CA SER A 61 6.03 -11.99 0.58
C SER A 61 6.52 -10.77 -0.20
N SER A 62 7.83 -10.52 -0.15
CA SER A 62 8.48 -9.49 -0.97
C SER A 62 8.75 -10.04 -2.37
N LYS A 63 8.12 -9.47 -3.40
CA LYS A 63 8.17 -9.94 -4.80
C LYS A 63 8.19 -8.81 -5.83
N SER A 64 8.66 -9.14 -7.04
CA SER A 64 8.54 -8.26 -8.22
C SER A 64 7.10 -8.26 -8.73
N TRP A 65 6.70 -7.21 -9.44
CA TRP A 65 5.41 -7.18 -10.14
C TRP A 65 5.34 -8.21 -11.28
N ASP A 66 6.46 -8.78 -11.69
CA ASP A 66 6.48 -9.86 -12.68
C ASP A 66 5.87 -11.17 -12.13
N ASN A 67 5.76 -11.28 -10.81
CA ASN A 67 5.26 -12.45 -10.09
C ASN A 67 3.90 -12.19 -9.41
N LEU A 68 3.09 -11.29 -9.96
CA LEU A 68 1.76 -11.01 -9.42
C LEU A 68 0.81 -12.18 -9.72
N PRO A 69 -0.04 -12.56 -8.76
CA PRO A 69 -1.00 -13.65 -8.97
C PRO A 69 -2.10 -13.26 -9.97
N GLU A 70 -2.37 -11.96 -10.09
CA GLU A 70 -3.47 -11.40 -10.87
C GLU A 70 -3.01 -10.12 -11.58
N THR A 71 -3.74 -9.72 -12.62
CA THR A 71 -3.50 -8.41 -13.24
C THR A 71 -4.19 -7.31 -12.41
N PRO A 72 -3.49 -6.21 -12.06
CA PRO A 72 -4.10 -5.10 -11.33
C PRO A 72 -5.02 -4.27 -12.24
N ASP A 73 -6.16 -3.87 -11.70
CA ASP A 73 -7.01 -2.84 -12.27
C ASP A 73 -6.50 -1.43 -11.89
N ILE A 74 -5.95 -1.32 -10.68
CA ILE A 74 -5.47 -0.08 -10.07
C ILE A 74 -4.06 -0.28 -9.53
N VAL A 75 -3.17 0.68 -9.76
CA VAL A 75 -1.84 0.73 -9.15
C VAL A 75 -1.74 1.96 -8.25
N ILE A 76 -1.46 1.72 -6.98
CA ILE A 76 -1.23 2.76 -5.97
C ILE A 76 0.25 2.72 -5.59
N THR A 77 0.98 3.75 -5.97
CA THR A 77 2.37 3.92 -5.54
C THR A 77 2.41 4.55 -4.15
N VAL A 78 3.18 3.97 -3.23
CA VAL A 78 3.24 4.42 -1.82
C VAL A 78 4.59 5.02 -1.41
N CYS A 79 5.52 5.16 -2.35
CA CYS A 79 6.82 5.81 -2.13
C CYS A 79 6.63 7.30 -1.82
N ALA A 80 7.52 7.90 -1.04
CA ALA A 80 7.44 9.35 -0.79
C ALA A 80 8.23 10.10 -1.88
N SER A 81 7.52 10.69 -2.85
CA SER A 81 8.16 11.50 -3.91
C SER A 81 8.96 12.68 -3.35
N ALA A 82 8.50 13.28 -2.24
CA ALA A 82 9.19 14.36 -1.52
C ALA A 82 10.54 13.93 -0.91
N ALA A 83 10.75 12.62 -0.71
CA ALA A 83 12.00 12.05 -0.22
C ALA A 83 12.96 11.67 -1.36
N GLY A 84 12.68 12.10 -2.61
CA GLY A 84 13.50 11.80 -3.79
C GLY A 84 13.41 10.34 -4.26
N GLU A 85 12.38 9.60 -3.85
CA GLU A 85 12.20 8.21 -4.25
C GLU A 85 11.70 8.12 -5.70
N THR A 86 12.48 7.50 -6.58
CA THR A 86 12.03 7.16 -7.93
C THR A 86 10.88 6.16 -7.83
N CYS A 87 9.67 6.61 -8.18
CA CYS A 87 8.50 5.74 -8.18
C CYS A 87 8.66 4.65 -9.26
N PRO A 88 8.34 3.39 -8.93
CA PRO A 88 8.34 2.32 -9.91
C PRO A 88 7.37 2.60 -11.07
N ALA A 89 7.82 2.37 -12.29
CA ALA A 89 6.98 2.48 -13.49
C ALA A 89 6.39 1.10 -13.83
N TYR A 90 5.22 0.78 -13.30
CA TYR A 90 4.41 -0.31 -13.85
C TYR A 90 3.95 0.10 -15.26
N LEU A 91 4.13 -0.73 -16.30
CA LEU A 91 3.89 -0.33 -17.70
C LEU A 91 2.51 -0.76 -18.26
N GLY A 92 1.68 -1.44 -17.48
CA GLY A 92 0.35 -1.85 -17.92
C GLY A 92 -0.65 -0.69 -18.07
N PRO A 93 -1.71 -0.86 -18.89
CA PRO A 93 -2.80 0.10 -19.06
C PRO A 93 -3.74 0.04 -17.86
N VAL A 94 -3.33 0.69 -16.76
CA VAL A 94 -4.01 0.62 -15.47
C VAL A 94 -4.24 2.01 -14.90
N LEU A 95 -5.29 2.16 -14.10
CA LEU A 95 -5.52 3.39 -13.36
C LEU A 95 -4.44 3.57 -12.29
N ARG A 96 -3.93 4.79 -12.14
CA ARG A 96 -2.82 5.08 -11.22
C ARG A 96 -3.16 6.16 -10.22
N ALA A 97 -2.71 5.96 -8.99
CA ALA A 97 -2.72 6.96 -7.94
C ALA A 97 -1.41 6.91 -7.13
N HIS A 98 -1.16 7.99 -6.38
CA HIS A 98 0.01 8.13 -5.53
C HIS A 98 -0.42 8.46 -4.11
N TRP A 99 -0.10 7.58 -3.17
CA TRP A 99 -0.34 7.73 -1.74
C TRP A 99 1.01 7.79 -1.04
N GLY A 100 1.70 8.92 -1.16
CA GLY A 100 3.04 9.07 -0.59
C GLY A 100 3.05 8.83 0.92
N VAL A 101 3.93 7.94 1.38
CA VAL A 101 4.18 7.63 2.79
C VAL A 101 5.68 7.51 3.01
N ASP A 102 6.19 8.18 4.04
CA ASP A 102 7.61 8.11 4.42
C ASP A 102 8.05 6.67 4.67
N ASP A 103 9.27 6.35 4.28
CA ASP A 103 9.80 5.00 4.48
C ASP A 103 10.15 4.76 5.96
N PRO A 104 9.39 3.92 6.70
CA PRO A 104 9.69 3.67 8.09
C PRO A 104 11.01 2.91 8.28
N ALA A 105 11.53 2.22 7.25
CA ALA A 105 12.81 1.53 7.30
C ALA A 105 14.02 2.49 7.30
N LYS A 106 13.83 3.74 6.88
CA LYS A 106 14.87 4.79 6.92
C LYS A 106 14.89 5.55 8.25
N ALA A 107 13.95 5.28 9.16
CA ALA A 107 13.91 5.94 10.46
C ALA A 107 15.16 5.59 11.29
N THR A 108 15.76 6.60 11.91
CA THR A 108 16.91 6.46 12.81
C THR A 108 16.56 6.95 14.21
N GLY A 109 17.37 6.58 15.20
CA GLY A 109 17.17 6.95 16.60
C GLY A 109 16.90 5.76 17.50
N SER A 110 16.19 5.99 18.60
CA SER A 110 15.79 4.97 19.56
C SER A 110 14.77 3.98 18.97
N GLU A 111 14.70 2.79 19.57
CA GLU A 111 13.68 1.79 19.24
C GLU A 111 12.25 2.35 19.26
N LYS A 112 11.97 3.27 20.19
CA LYS A 112 10.66 3.92 20.30
C LYS A 112 10.38 4.82 19.10
N GLU A 113 11.37 5.58 18.64
CA GLU A 113 11.24 6.49 17.48
C GLU A 113 11.07 5.72 16.17
N ILE A 114 11.85 4.64 16.00
CA ILE A 114 11.73 3.73 14.86
C ILE A 114 10.34 3.08 14.84
N ASN A 115 9.91 2.49 15.96
CA ASN A 115 8.57 1.89 16.05
C ASN A 115 7.46 2.91 15.79
N ALA A 116 7.61 4.14 16.27
CA ALA A 116 6.66 5.21 15.99
C ALA A 116 6.60 5.56 14.49
N ALA A 117 7.69 5.44 13.73
CA ALA A 117 7.68 5.63 12.27
C ALA A 117 6.87 4.53 11.56
N PHE A 118 7.02 3.27 11.96
CA PHE A 118 6.21 2.17 11.45
C PHE A 118 4.72 2.38 11.74
N VAL A 119 4.38 2.77 12.98
CA VAL A 119 2.99 3.07 13.37
C VAL A 119 2.43 4.24 12.56
N ARG A 120 3.19 5.32 12.38
CA ARG A 120 2.76 6.47 11.55
C ARG A 120 2.46 6.04 10.11
N ALA A 121 3.37 5.29 9.49
CA ALA A 121 3.17 4.79 8.13
C ALA A 121 1.91 3.92 8.01
N TYR A 122 1.69 3.03 8.99
CA TYR A 122 0.49 2.20 9.07
C TYR A 122 -0.78 3.04 9.22
N CYS A 123 -0.82 4.01 10.15
CA CYS A 123 -2.00 4.85 10.36
C CYS A 123 -2.36 5.64 9.10
N VAL A 124 -1.37 6.23 8.41
CA VAL A 124 -1.61 6.95 7.15
C VAL A 124 -2.22 6.02 6.09
N LEU A 125 -1.65 4.82 5.91
CA LEU A 125 -2.17 3.85 4.95
C LEU A 125 -3.58 3.40 5.33
N ARG A 126 -3.82 3.09 6.60
CA ARG A 126 -5.11 2.63 7.10
C ARG A 126 -6.20 3.68 6.90
N THR A 127 -5.96 4.94 7.26
CA THR A 127 -6.91 6.05 7.03
C THR A 127 -7.31 6.15 5.56
N ARG A 128 -6.35 6.02 4.64
CA ARG A 128 -6.59 6.08 3.19
C ARG A 128 -7.36 4.86 2.69
N ILE A 129 -7.03 3.67 3.18
CA ILE A 129 -7.73 2.42 2.86
C ILE A 129 -9.18 2.48 3.35
N GLU A 130 -9.42 2.85 4.60
CA GLU A 130 -10.76 2.97 5.18
C GLU A 130 -11.59 4.01 4.41
N ALA A 131 -10.99 5.16 4.04
CA ALA A 131 -11.66 6.15 3.21
C ALA A 131 -12.04 5.61 1.83
N LEU A 132 -11.16 4.84 1.17
CA LEU A 132 -11.47 4.20 -0.11
C LEU A 132 -12.63 3.20 0.04
N LEU A 133 -12.58 2.35 1.06
CA LEU A 133 -13.59 1.32 1.29
C LEU A 133 -14.95 1.90 1.71
N ALA A 134 -14.98 3.10 2.28
CA ALA A 134 -16.20 3.83 2.61
C ALA A 134 -16.83 4.57 1.40
N SER A 135 -16.09 4.74 0.30
CA SER A 135 -16.58 5.38 -0.93
C SER A 135 -17.51 4.45 -1.72
N PRO A 136 -18.36 4.96 -2.64
CA PRO A 136 -19.32 4.15 -3.38
C PRO A 136 -18.62 3.31 -4.47
N LEU A 137 -17.96 2.24 -4.04
CA LEU A 137 -17.06 1.38 -4.82
C LEU A 137 -17.70 0.85 -6.12
N ASP A 138 -18.97 0.46 -6.09
CA ASP A 138 -19.68 -0.08 -7.27
C ASP A 138 -19.89 0.97 -8.37
N ASN A 139 -20.07 2.24 -7.97
CA ASN A 139 -20.20 3.35 -8.91
C ASN A 139 -18.82 3.74 -9.46
N LEU A 140 -17.82 3.86 -8.58
CA LEU A 140 -16.46 4.20 -8.96
C LEU A 140 -15.83 3.14 -9.88
N ARG A 141 -16.16 1.86 -9.69
CA ARG A 141 -15.74 0.78 -10.57
C ARG A 141 -16.20 0.97 -12.02
N LYS A 142 -17.30 1.66 -12.25
CA LYS A 142 -17.88 1.92 -13.59
C LYS A 142 -17.40 3.24 -14.19
N ASP A 143 -16.75 4.09 -13.41
CA ASP A 143 -16.27 5.41 -13.82
C ASP A 143 -14.79 5.60 -13.44
N PRO A 144 -13.86 5.23 -14.34
CA PRO A 144 -12.42 5.36 -14.10
C PRO A 144 -11.97 6.81 -13.83
N ALA A 145 -12.67 7.81 -14.39
CA ALA A 145 -12.30 9.21 -14.19
C ALA A 145 -12.66 9.66 -12.77
N ALA A 146 -13.88 9.35 -12.30
CA ALA A 146 -14.30 9.63 -10.94
C ALA A 146 -13.45 8.86 -9.91
N LEU A 147 -13.14 7.58 -10.18
CA LEU A 147 -12.27 6.77 -9.34
C LEU A 147 -10.87 7.38 -9.21
N LYS A 148 -10.30 7.89 -10.31
CA LYS A 148 -8.99 8.55 -10.26
C LYS A 148 -9.01 9.78 -9.36
N VAL A 149 -10.00 10.67 -9.53
CA VAL A 149 -10.15 11.89 -8.71
C VAL A 149 -10.29 11.53 -7.23
N GLU A 150 -11.08 10.50 -6.93
CA GLU A 150 -11.29 10.07 -5.54
C GLU A 150 -10.01 9.48 -4.93
N LEU A 151 -9.26 8.67 -5.68
CA LEU A 151 -7.98 8.12 -5.22
C LEU A 151 -6.92 9.20 -4.99
N GLU A 152 -6.89 10.25 -5.81
CA GLU A 152 -6.02 11.42 -5.62
C GLU A 152 -6.40 12.21 -4.37
N ARG A 153 -7.70 12.46 -4.15
CA ARG A 153 -8.23 13.10 -2.94
C ARG A 153 -7.83 12.31 -1.69
N ILE A 154 -8.08 11.00 -1.70
CA ILE A 154 -7.73 10.09 -0.60
C ILE A 154 -6.23 10.11 -0.33
N GLY A 155 -5.38 10.19 -1.37
CA GLY A 155 -3.93 10.25 -1.23
C GLY A 155 -3.41 11.42 -0.39
N SER A 156 -4.20 12.48 -0.21
CA SER A 156 -3.88 13.63 0.64
C SER A 156 -4.31 13.50 2.10
N LEU A 157 -5.09 12.47 2.45
CA LEU A 157 -5.61 12.31 3.80
C LEU A 157 -4.49 11.96 4.78
N MET A 158 -4.63 12.48 5.99
CA MET A 158 -3.78 12.23 7.14
C MET A 158 -4.66 11.79 8.33
N PRO A 159 -4.16 10.90 9.20
CA PRO A 159 -4.86 10.46 10.41
C PRO A 159 -5.05 11.57 11.44
#